data_AF-A0A2L2NRT6-F1
#
_entry.id   AF-A0A2L2NRT6-F1
#
_cell.length_a   1.000
_cell.length_b   1.000
_cell.length_c   1.000
_cell.angle_alpha   90.00
_cell.angle_beta   90.00
_cell.angle_gamma   90.00
#
_symmetry.space_group_name_H-M   'P 1'
#
loop_
_entity.id
_entity.type
_entity.pdbx_description
1 polymer ?
#
loop_
_entity_poly.entity_id
_entity_poly.type
_entity_poly.pdbx_seq_one_letter_code
_entity_poly.pdbx_strand_id
1 'polypeptide(L)'
;MIEQELEQENLVKQQRFCSWCGLSLVPLSSNVSCYVSRSCTECGKTIYTPPTPAENGQGLVVNAGESLHVLMEPFSLSPRRRGFFTRNGLLLTVRMLLAAVEPKSEAELETLLKFYKDKAELFLKNSPLLDGVDWDNENHADEICTRLTQDKDRREFFAFKMFVLSQIADQAIIENNVRQTAWAMYHITMAHCFFEMGDFDFEETLWLGHQAHVFLAKVQDASVQTPAQAQAIEKLQPLFERQTEVTLHTWVEDEKPIGERIGIYGLPEETLRAMAKYHLNQFERKRQEALQAKEDKRKEEEARRQERIVWNPVLIACISLATAILVSLVNKFIPPH
;
A
#
# COMPACT_ATOMS: atom_id res chain seq x y z
N MET A 1 25.50 -20.79 13.39
CA MET A 1 24.19 -20.36 13.96
C MET A 1 24.28 -20.17 15.47
N ILE A 2 24.68 -21.19 16.26
CA ILE A 2 24.89 -21.04 17.72
C ILE A 2 26.02 -20.04 18.05
N GLU A 3 27.05 -19.94 17.20
CA GLU A 3 28.13 -18.94 17.37
C GLU A 3 27.67 -17.49 17.12
N GLN A 4 26.66 -17.27 16.26
CA GLN A 4 26.11 -15.93 16.02
C GLN A 4 25.16 -15.49 17.16
N GLU A 5 24.50 -16.44 17.84
CA GLU A 5 23.71 -16.17 19.04
C GLU A 5 24.60 -15.91 20.28
N LEU A 6 25.74 -16.59 20.39
CA LEU A 6 26.73 -16.34 21.45
C LEU A 6 27.54 -15.05 21.25
N GLU A 7 27.73 -14.58 20.01
CA GLU A 7 28.30 -13.25 19.74
C GLU A 7 27.35 -12.12 20.14
N GLN A 8 26.02 -12.37 20.12
CA GLN A 8 25.03 -11.43 20.64
C GLN A 8 24.96 -11.39 22.18
N GLU A 9 25.21 -12.51 22.86
CA GLU A 9 25.30 -12.53 24.33
C GLU A 9 26.64 -12.00 24.88
N ASN A 10 27.72 -12.06 24.09
CA ASN A 10 29.04 -11.52 24.43
C ASN A 10 29.31 -10.09 23.93
N LEU A 11 28.31 -9.43 23.33
CA LEU A 11 28.25 -7.97 23.30
C LEU A 11 28.12 -7.49 24.75
N VAL A 12 29.29 -7.35 25.40
CA VAL A 12 29.65 -6.43 26.47
C VAL A 12 28.44 -5.63 26.94
N LYS A 13 28.09 -5.69 28.24
CA LYS A 13 27.18 -4.74 28.91
C LYS A 13 27.48 -3.31 28.46
N GLN A 14 26.94 -2.91 27.30
CA GLN A 14 27.25 -1.62 26.72
C GLN A 14 26.53 -0.65 27.62
N GLN A 15 27.30 0.22 28.25
CA GLN A 15 26.76 1.26 29.10
C GLN A 15 25.73 2.02 28.26
N ARG A 16 24.45 1.85 28.58
CA ARG A 16 23.34 2.53 27.89
C ARG A 16 23.33 4.02 28.15
N PHE A 17 24.04 4.46 29.19
CA PHE A 17 24.12 5.84 29.63
C PHE A 17 25.57 6.28 29.78
N CYS A 18 25.83 7.54 29.48
CA CYS A 18 27.11 8.17 29.68
C CYS A 18 27.38 8.30 31.19
N SER A 19 28.53 7.83 31.65
CA SER A 19 28.92 7.92 33.07
C SER A 19 29.12 9.36 33.57
N TRP A 20 29.35 10.31 32.67
CA TRP A 20 29.63 11.71 33.01
C TRP A 20 28.40 12.60 32.99
N CYS A 21 27.63 12.57 31.89
CA CYS A 21 26.44 13.42 31.76
C CYS A 21 25.11 12.70 32.05
N GLY A 22 25.13 11.37 32.23
CA GLY A 22 23.92 10.57 32.49
C GLY A 22 23.01 10.35 31.29
N LEU A 23 23.31 10.93 30.12
CA LEU A 23 22.46 10.86 28.93
C LEU A 23 22.64 9.55 28.15
N SER A 24 21.63 9.19 27.36
CA SER A 24 21.61 7.92 26.63
C SER A 24 22.75 7.84 25.60
N LEU A 25 23.51 6.74 25.60
CA LEU A 25 24.51 6.38 24.58
C LEU A 25 23.90 5.52 23.46
N VAL A 26 22.63 5.16 23.57
CA VAL A 26 21.88 4.38 22.59
C VAL A 26 20.77 5.27 22.01
N PRO A 27 20.46 5.17 20.71
CA PRO A 27 19.31 5.86 20.12
C PRO A 27 18.05 5.65 20.95
N LEU A 28 17.25 6.70 21.10
CA LEU A 28 15.99 6.61 21.83
C LEU A 28 15.04 5.67 21.08
N SER A 29 14.38 4.77 21.81
CA SER A 29 13.48 3.76 21.25
C SER A 29 12.29 4.39 20.51
N SER A 30 11.56 3.56 19.76
CA SER A 30 10.38 3.88 18.93
C SER A 30 9.28 4.74 19.58
N ASN A 31 9.27 4.89 20.91
CA ASN A 31 8.29 5.71 21.61
C ASN A 31 8.57 7.23 21.55
N VAL A 32 9.68 7.66 20.96
CA VAL A 32 10.01 9.08 20.75
C VAL A 32 10.06 9.37 19.25
N SER A 33 9.19 10.24 18.75
CA SER A 33 9.08 10.54 17.31
C SER A 33 10.30 11.23 16.71
N CYS A 34 11.09 11.94 17.53
CA CYS A 34 12.32 12.58 17.12
C CYS A 34 13.30 12.73 18.29
N TYR A 35 14.60 12.65 17.99
CA TYR A 35 15.67 12.86 18.97
C TYR A 35 16.85 13.56 18.29
N VAL A 36 17.68 14.23 19.08
CA VAL A 36 18.93 14.83 18.62
C VAL A 36 20.11 13.98 19.10
N SER A 37 21.14 13.87 18.28
CA SER A 37 22.43 13.29 18.67
C SER A 37 23.51 14.36 18.69
N ARG A 38 24.38 14.33 19.71
CA ARG A 38 25.54 15.21 19.83
C ARG A 38 26.68 14.52 20.57
N SER A 39 27.90 15.05 20.48
CA SER A 39 29.03 14.54 21.28
C SER A 39 28.96 15.07 22.71
N CYS A 40 29.15 14.21 23.69
CA CYS A 40 29.28 14.59 25.09
C CYS A 40 30.54 15.44 25.29
N THR A 41 30.43 16.59 25.97
CA THR A 41 31.54 17.51 26.23
C THR A 41 32.64 16.91 27.08
N GLU A 42 32.29 16.02 28.02
CA GLU A 42 33.24 15.43 28.98
C GLU A 42 33.97 14.20 28.42
N CYS A 43 33.26 13.32 27.70
CA CYS A 43 33.81 12.02 27.29
C CYS A 43 33.87 11.79 25.78
N GLY A 44 33.40 12.74 24.96
CA GLY A 44 33.40 12.66 23.50
C GLY A 44 32.43 11.66 22.87
N LYS A 45 31.82 10.76 23.66
CA LYS A 45 30.85 9.77 23.14
C LYS A 45 29.57 10.45 22.63
N THR A 46 28.98 9.90 21.58
CA THR A 46 27.68 10.35 21.07
C THR A 46 26.57 10.05 22.06
N ILE A 47 25.80 11.07 22.41
CA ILE A 47 24.65 11.01 23.31
C ILE A 47 23.38 11.37 22.53
N TYR A 48 22.26 10.78 22.95
CA TYR A 48 20.95 10.94 22.33
C TYR A 48 19.96 11.53 23.33
N THR A 49 19.29 12.61 22.95
CA THR A 49 18.32 13.32 23.81
C THR A 49 17.07 13.73 23.04
N PRO A 50 15.91 13.91 23.70
CA PRO A 50 14.78 14.59 23.08
C PRO A 50 15.18 16.00 22.63
N PRO A 51 14.66 16.51 21.50
CA PRO A 51 14.91 17.88 21.08
C PRO A 51 14.29 18.87 22.05
N THR A 52 14.94 20.02 22.23
CA THR A 52 14.42 21.11 23.07
C THR A 52 13.29 21.83 22.31
N PRO A 53 12.10 22.01 22.90
CA PRO A 53 11.04 22.79 22.28
C PRO A 53 11.47 24.27 22.15
N ALA A 54 11.05 24.93 21.08
CA ALA A 54 11.25 26.37 20.93
C ALA A 54 10.50 27.16 22.03
N GLU A 55 11.00 28.34 22.41
CA GLU A 55 10.45 29.15 23.52
C GLU A 55 8.97 29.51 23.32
N ASN A 56 8.52 29.64 22.08
CA ASN A 56 7.14 29.91 21.70
C ASN A 56 6.25 28.66 21.62
N GLY A 57 6.80 27.47 21.93
CA GLY A 57 6.13 26.18 21.75
C GLY A 57 5.91 25.77 20.29
N GLN A 58 6.42 26.53 19.31
CA GLN A 58 6.28 26.25 17.89
C GLN A 58 7.61 25.76 17.31
N GLY A 59 7.78 24.44 17.29
CA GLY A 59 8.91 23.78 16.66
C GLY A 59 9.97 23.29 17.64
N LEU A 60 11.11 22.88 17.07
CA LEU A 60 12.22 22.25 17.75
C LEU A 60 13.48 23.09 17.55
N VAL A 61 14.26 23.27 18.61
CA VAL A 61 15.57 23.92 18.54
C VAL A 61 16.62 22.83 18.36
N VAL A 62 17.40 22.96 17.29
CA VAL A 62 18.57 22.11 17.00
C VAL A 62 19.79 23.01 16.95
N ASN A 63 20.72 22.81 17.88
CA ASN A 63 21.91 23.65 18.00
C ASN A 63 22.98 23.25 16.98
N ALA A 64 23.92 24.16 16.73
CA ALA A 64 25.07 23.86 15.87
C ALA A 64 25.85 22.64 16.39
N GLY A 65 26.08 21.67 15.50
CA GLY A 65 26.76 20.40 15.84
C GLY A 65 25.84 19.29 16.34
N GLU A 66 24.54 19.55 16.50
CA GLU A 66 23.53 18.52 16.75
C GLU A 66 23.00 17.96 15.43
N SER A 67 22.69 16.66 15.40
CA SER A 67 21.99 16.03 14.28
C SER A 67 20.59 15.61 14.72
N LEU A 68 19.57 16.08 14.02
CA LEU A 68 18.18 15.71 14.27
C LEU A 68 17.87 14.38 13.56
N HIS A 69 17.35 13.43 14.31
CA HIS A 69 16.85 12.15 13.82
C HIS A 69 15.33 12.15 13.98
N VAL A 70 14.62 12.03 12.86
CA VAL A 70 13.18 11.87 12.86
C VAL A 70 12.88 10.41 12.60
N LEU A 71 12.33 9.71 13.60
CA LEU A 71 11.86 8.35 13.44
C LEU A 71 10.49 8.43 12.77
N MET A 72 10.50 8.42 11.44
CA MET A 72 9.26 8.19 10.69
C MET A 72 8.90 6.72 10.88
N GLU A 73 7.93 6.43 11.76
CA GLU A 73 7.20 5.17 11.63
C GLU A 73 6.67 5.08 10.19
N PRO A 74 6.65 3.89 9.57
CA PRO A 74 6.10 3.74 8.24
C PRO A 74 4.63 4.16 8.28
N PHE A 75 4.35 5.38 7.80
CA PHE A 75 2.99 5.87 7.69
C PHE A 75 2.25 4.92 6.75
N SER A 76 1.22 4.28 7.28
CA SER A 76 0.39 3.37 6.51
C SER A 76 -0.92 4.06 6.18
N LEU A 77 -1.33 3.96 4.92
CA LEU A 77 -2.71 4.25 4.55
C LEU A 77 -3.66 3.16 5.09
N SER A 78 -3.14 1.96 5.40
CA SER A 78 -3.94 0.87 5.94
C SER A 78 -4.52 1.23 7.30
N PRO A 79 -5.86 1.22 7.46
CA PRO A 79 -6.50 1.50 8.74
C PRO A 79 -6.23 0.42 9.80
N ARG A 80 -5.59 -0.70 9.43
CA ARG A 80 -5.25 -1.81 10.33
C ARG A 80 -3.87 -1.67 10.98
N ARG A 81 -2.98 -0.81 10.44
CA ARG A 81 -1.64 -0.59 11.00
C ARG A 81 -1.68 0.60 11.99
N ARG A 82 -0.76 0.61 12.95
CA ARG A 82 -0.57 1.75 13.86
C ARG A 82 0.03 2.93 13.07
N GLY A 83 -0.44 4.14 13.38
CA GLY A 83 -0.01 5.39 12.73
C GLY A 83 -1.13 5.98 11.87
N PHE A 84 -1.69 7.11 12.30
CA PHE A 84 -2.70 7.83 11.53
C PHE A 84 -2.06 9.01 10.80
N PHE A 85 -2.45 9.22 9.54
CA PHE A 85 -2.14 10.47 8.88
C PHE A 85 -2.91 11.61 9.56
N THR A 86 -2.19 12.65 9.99
CA THR A 86 -2.82 13.94 10.24
C THR A 86 -3.35 14.49 8.92
N ARG A 87 -4.32 15.42 8.95
CA ARG A 87 -4.83 16.07 7.73
C ARG A 87 -3.71 16.65 6.85
N ASN A 88 -2.72 17.27 7.48
CA ASN A 88 -1.55 17.81 6.79
C ASN A 88 -0.61 16.72 6.28
N GLY A 89 -0.43 15.64 7.05
CA GLY A 89 0.33 14.47 6.61
C GLY A 89 -0.29 13.82 5.38
N LEU A 90 -1.61 13.65 5.34
CA LEU A 90 -2.31 13.09 4.17
C LEU A 90 -2.11 13.98 2.94
N LEU A 91 -2.27 15.30 3.08
CA LEU A 91 -2.05 16.25 1.98
C LEU A 91 -0.61 16.19 1.47
N LEU A 92 0.36 16.13 2.39
CA LEU A 92 1.77 16.01 2.02
C LEU A 92 2.03 14.68 1.29
N THR A 93 1.49 13.57 1.76
CA THR A 93 1.60 12.25 1.11
C THR A 93 1.00 12.26 -0.29
N VAL A 94 -0.20 12.82 -0.45
CA VAL A 94 -0.84 12.96 -1.76
C VAL A 94 0.01 13.85 -2.67
N ARG A 95 0.59 14.94 -2.17
CA ARG A 95 1.54 15.75 -2.95
C ARG A 95 2.81 14.98 -3.30
N MET A 96 3.35 14.18 -2.39
CA MET A 96 4.51 13.34 -2.68
C MET A 96 4.19 12.20 -3.65
N LEU A 97 2.95 11.74 -3.73
CA LEU A 97 2.53 10.73 -4.73
C LEU A 97 2.26 11.36 -6.10
N LEU A 98 1.56 12.51 -6.13
CA LEU A 98 1.11 13.14 -7.37
C LEU A 98 2.12 14.13 -7.96
N ALA A 99 2.99 14.70 -7.13
CA ALA A 99 4.00 15.70 -7.49
C ALA A 99 5.40 15.28 -7.00
N ALA A 100 5.64 13.97 -6.91
CA ALA A 100 6.83 13.36 -6.31
C ALA A 100 8.15 13.95 -6.80
N VAL A 101 8.21 14.36 -8.08
CA VAL A 101 9.44 14.85 -8.70
C VAL A 101 9.11 15.97 -9.69
N GLU A 102 9.51 17.19 -9.33
CA GLU A 102 9.59 18.32 -10.24
C GLU A 102 11.07 18.51 -10.63
N PRO A 103 11.47 18.16 -11.86
CA PRO A 103 12.86 18.30 -12.27
C PRO A 103 13.22 19.79 -12.37
N LYS A 104 14.29 20.20 -11.70
CA LYS A 104 14.79 21.59 -11.67
C LYS A 104 15.82 21.88 -12.76
N SER A 105 16.31 20.83 -13.40
CA SER A 105 17.33 20.89 -14.44
C SER A 105 17.06 19.84 -15.52
N GLU A 106 17.69 20.00 -16.67
CA GLU A 106 17.62 19.05 -17.79
C GLU A 106 18.13 17.65 -17.39
N ALA A 107 19.25 17.58 -16.67
CA ALA A 107 19.78 16.31 -16.16
C ALA A 107 18.84 15.61 -15.18
N GLU A 108 18.10 16.38 -14.36
CA GLU A 108 17.06 15.83 -13.49
C GLU A 108 15.86 15.32 -14.30
N LEU A 109 15.52 15.95 -15.42
CA LEU A 109 14.46 15.49 -16.32
C LEU A 109 14.81 14.15 -16.96
N GLU A 110 16.05 13.99 -17.47
CA GLU A 110 16.53 12.72 -18.01
C GLU A 110 16.51 11.61 -16.94
N THR A 111 16.95 11.94 -15.72
CA THR A 111 16.91 11.01 -14.58
C THR A 111 15.47 10.60 -14.25
N LEU A 112 14.52 11.54 -14.32
CA LEU A 112 13.11 11.28 -14.08
C LEU A 112 12.47 10.40 -15.16
N LEU A 113 12.76 10.67 -16.44
CA LEU A 113 12.27 9.86 -17.56
C LEU A 113 12.77 8.42 -17.46
N LYS A 114 14.06 8.26 -17.16
CA LYS A 114 14.67 6.96 -16.89
C LYS A 114 14.02 6.26 -15.71
N PHE A 115 13.78 6.97 -14.60
CA PHE A 115 13.07 6.41 -13.45
C PHE A 115 11.70 5.85 -13.83
N TYR A 116 10.88 6.61 -14.58
CA TYR A 116 9.57 6.12 -15.01
C TYR A 116 9.66 4.91 -15.94
N LYS A 117 10.62 4.93 -16.87
CA LYS A 117 10.86 3.82 -17.79
C LYS A 117 11.28 2.55 -17.05
N ASP A 118 12.32 2.63 -16.22
CA ASP A 118 12.89 1.50 -15.48
C ASP A 118 11.85 0.92 -14.50
N LYS A 119 11.08 1.79 -13.83
CA LYS A 119 10.01 1.37 -12.92
C LYS A 119 8.89 0.62 -13.66
N ALA A 120 8.42 1.17 -14.77
CA ALA A 120 7.36 0.55 -15.57
C ALA A 120 7.83 -0.77 -16.19
N GLU A 121 9.03 -0.82 -16.74
CA GLU A 121 9.62 -2.01 -17.33
C GLU A 121 9.79 -3.13 -16.29
N LEU A 122 10.35 -2.81 -15.12
CA LEU A 122 10.49 -3.77 -14.02
C LEU A 122 9.13 -4.32 -13.58
N PHE A 123 8.11 -3.46 -13.45
CA PHE A 123 6.77 -3.90 -13.07
C PHE A 123 6.17 -4.83 -14.12
N LEU A 124 6.21 -4.44 -15.39
CA LEU A 124 5.59 -5.21 -16.46
C LEU A 124 6.31 -6.55 -16.72
N LYS A 125 7.64 -6.60 -16.62
CA LYS A 125 8.42 -7.85 -16.72
C LYS A 125 8.06 -8.88 -15.65
N ASN A 126 7.55 -8.43 -14.52
CA ASN A 126 7.09 -9.29 -13.42
C ASN A 126 5.55 -9.50 -13.43
N SER A 127 4.83 -8.96 -14.42
CA SER A 127 3.37 -9.10 -14.47
C SER A 127 2.96 -10.48 -15.01
N PRO A 128 2.12 -11.23 -14.28
CA PRO A 128 1.57 -12.50 -14.76
C PRO A 128 0.76 -12.38 -16.06
N LEU A 129 0.26 -11.18 -16.39
CA LEU A 129 -0.50 -10.94 -17.62
C LEU A 129 0.34 -11.19 -18.88
N LEU A 130 1.66 -11.08 -18.76
CA LEU A 130 2.62 -11.22 -19.85
C LEU A 130 3.43 -12.51 -19.75
N ASP A 131 2.99 -13.46 -18.94
CA ASP A 131 3.60 -14.80 -18.86
C ASP A 131 3.60 -15.47 -20.26
N GLY A 132 4.75 -16.05 -20.60
CA GLY A 132 4.99 -16.72 -21.87
C GLY A 132 5.32 -15.79 -23.04
N VAL A 133 5.35 -14.47 -22.82
CA VAL A 133 5.70 -13.50 -23.85
C VAL A 133 7.15 -13.02 -23.64
N ASP A 134 7.97 -13.20 -24.66
CA ASP A 134 9.34 -12.68 -24.69
C ASP A 134 9.33 -11.18 -25.03
N TRP A 135 9.88 -10.37 -24.12
CA TRP A 135 9.96 -8.91 -24.21
C TRP A 135 10.98 -8.42 -25.23
N ASP A 136 12.04 -9.21 -25.44
CA ASP A 136 13.13 -8.85 -26.35
C ASP A 136 12.84 -9.32 -27.79
N ASN A 137 11.71 -10.00 -28.00
CA ASN A 137 11.26 -10.47 -29.31
C ASN A 137 10.23 -9.51 -29.92
N GLU A 138 10.64 -8.79 -30.97
CA GLU A 138 9.77 -7.84 -31.68
C GLU A 138 8.47 -8.47 -32.22
N ASN A 139 8.47 -9.77 -32.55
CA ASN A 139 7.26 -10.46 -33.04
C ASN A 139 6.15 -10.55 -31.99
N HIS A 140 6.47 -10.34 -30.72
CA HIS A 140 5.51 -10.35 -29.63
C HIS A 140 4.95 -8.96 -29.31
N ALA A 141 5.46 -7.88 -29.92
CA ALA A 141 5.08 -6.52 -29.57
C ALA A 141 3.57 -6.27 -29.71
N ASP A 142 2.94 -6.76 -30.79
CA ASP A 142 1.50 -6.62 -31.02
C ASP A 142 0.67 -7.40 -29.99
N GLU A 143 1.16 -8.58 -29.59
CA GLU A 143 0.51 -9.39 -28.55
C GLU A 143 0.58 -8.70 -27.19
N ILE A 144 1.75 -8.20 -26.80
CA ILE A 144 1.95 -7.41 -25.57
C ILE A 144 1.01 -6.22 -25.56
N CYS A 145 0.99 -5.42 -26.63
CA CYS A 145 0.10 -4.25 -26.75
C CYS A 145 -1.37 -4.66 -26.63
N THR A 146 -1.76 -5.75 -27.28
CA THR A 146 -3.14 -6.24 -27.23
C THR A 146 -3.53 -6.65 -25.81
N ARG A 147 -2.72 -7.48 -25.14
CA ARG A 147 -2.98 -7.92 -23.76
C ARG A 147 -3.08 -6.75 -22.79
N LEU A 148 -2.18 -5.78 -22.90
CA LEU A 148 -2.12 -4.61 -22.01
C LEU A 148 -3.25 -3.59 -22.24
N THR A 149 -3.86 -3.57 -23.43
CA THR A 149 -4.93 -2.60 -23.77
C THR A 149 -6.34 -3.16 -23.65
N GLN A 150 -6.50 -4.46 -23.42
CA GLN A 150 -7.79 -5.12 -23.20
C GLN A 150 -8.52 -4.58 -21.97
N ASP A 151 -7.80 -4.31 -20.88
CA ASP A 151 -8.36 -3.81 -19.63
C ASP A 151 -7.60 -2.55 -19.18
N LYS A 152 -8.25 -1.40 -19.36
CA LYS A 152 -7.64 -0.08 -19.14
C LYS A 152 -7.68 0.38 -17.68
N ASP A 153 -8.34 -0.37 -16.82
CA ASP A 153 -8.44 -0.05 -15.40
C ASP A 153 -7.32 -0.72 -14.58
N ARG A 154 -6.52 -1.59 -15.21
CA ARG A 154 -5.40 -2.30 -14.57
C ARG A 154 -4.14 -1.45 -14.43
N ARG A 155 -3.34 -1.74 -13.40
CA ARG A 155 -2.02 -1.12 -13.20
C ARG A 155 -1.08 -1.36 -14.38
N GLU A 156 -1.13 -2.55 -14.98
CA GLU A 156 -0.35 -2.93 -16.15
C GLU A 156 -0.58 -1.97 -17.31
N PHE A 157 -1.81 -1.53 -17.56
CA PHE A 157 -2.10 -0.56 -18.62
C PHE A 157 -1.43 0.78 -18.35
N PHE A 158 -1.46 1.25 -17.10
CA PHE A 158 -0.82 2.51 -16.73
C PHE A 158 0.71 2.43 -16.75
N ALA A 159 1.29 1.32 -16.30
CA ALA A 159 2.73 1.05 -16.43
C ALA A 159 3.14 1.01 -17.91
N PHE A 160 2.36 0.35 -18.77
CA PHE A 160 2.58 0.34 -20.22
C PHE A 160 2.57 1.75 -20.82
N LYS A 161 1.57 2.56 -20.46
CA LYS A 161 1.51 3.97 -20.87
C LYS A 161 2.73 4.76 -20.41
N MET A 162 3.15 4.60 -19.15
CA MET A 162 4.36 5.25 -18.65
C MET A 162 5.58 4.88 -19.49
N PHE A 163 5.79 3.59 -19.76
CA PHE A 163 6.92 3.10 -20.54
C PHE A 163 6.95 3.69 -21.97
N VAL A 164 5.84 3.59 -22.70
CA VAL A 164 5.74 4.11 -24.08
C VAL A 164 5.89 5.63 -24.11
N LEU A 165 5.22 6.35 -23.21
CA LEU A 165 5.27 7.80 -23.20
C LEU A 165 6.64 8.33 -22.79
N SER A 166 7.38 7.65 -21.91
CA SER A 166 8.78 7.98 -21.61
C SER A 166 9.65 7.90 -22.86
N GLN A 167 9.49 6.87 -23.68
CA GLN A 167 10.23 6.77 -24.95
C GLN A 167 9.85 7.87 -25.94
N ILE A 168 8.56 8.22 -26.03
CA ILE A 168 8.09 9.33 -26.87
C ILE A 168 8.68 10.67 -26.38
N ALA A 169 8.75 10.87 -25.06
CA ALA A 169 9.33 12.06 -24.47
C ALA A 169 10.84 12.15 -24.77
N ASP A 170 11.59 11.06 -24.58
CA ASP A 170 13.03 10.97 -24.91
C ASP A 170 13.28 11.34 -26.37
N GLN A 171 12.53 10.73 -27.30
CA GLN A 171 12.68 11.00 -28.73
C GLN A 171 12.32 12.46 -29.08
N ALA A 172 11.22 12.99 -28.52
CA ALA A 172 10.81 14.36 -28.75
C ALA A 172 11.82 15.40 -28.24
N ILE A 173 12.53 15.09 -27.14
CA ILE A 173 13.62 15.93 -26.62
C ILE A 173 14.77 15.96 -27.63
N ILE A 174 15.21 14.81 -28.14
CA ILE A 174 16.27 14.70 -29.15
C ILE A 174 15.91 15.50 -30.42
N GLU A 175 14.64 15.47 -30.81
CA GLU A 175 14.11 16.18 -31.98
C GLU A 175 13.83 17.67 -31.73
N ASN A 176 14.04 18.18 -30.51
CA ASN A 176 13.67 19.53 -30.07
C ASN A 176 12.18 19.87 -30.25
N ASN A 177 11.29 18.87 -30.15
CA ASN A 177 9.85 19.04 -30.27
C ASN A 177 9.18 19.32 -28.91
N VAL A 178 9.27 20.58 -28.49
CA VAL A 178 8.77 21.06 -27.18
C VAL A 178 7.30 20.69 -26.92
N ARG A 179 6.44 20.76 -27.96
CA ARG A 179 5.01 20.48 -27.81
C ARG A 179 4.75 19.01 -27.52
N GLN A 180 5.46 18.12 -28.22
CA GLN A 180 5.33 16.69 -28.01
C GLN A 180 5.94 16.25 -26.68
N THR A 181 7.08 16.83 -26.29
CA THR A 181 7.67 16.61 -24.96
C THR A 181 6.69 17.00 -23.86
N ALA A 182 6.12 18.21 -23.90
CA ALA A 182 5.17 18.67 -22.89
C ALA A 182 3.91 17.78 -22.82
N TRP A 183 3.39 17.36 -23.97
CA TRP A 183 2.26 16.43 -24.06
C TRP A 183 2.59 15.07 -23.45
N ALA A 184 3.74 14.48 -23.81
CA ALA A 184 4.17 13.19 -23.32
C ALA A 184 4.38 13.24 -21.80
N MET A 185 5.11 14.25 -21.31
CA MET A 185 5.38 14.44 -19.87
C MET A 185 4.09 14.53 -19.05
N TYR A 186 3.10 15.32 -19.49
CA TYR A 186 1.80 15.40 -18.83
C TYR A 186 1.15 14.01 -18.71
N HIS A 187 1.15 13.23 -19.79
CA HIS A 187 0.54 11.91 -19.78
C HIS A 187 1.34 10.87 -19.00
N ILE A 188 2.68 10.97 -18.94
CA ILE A 188 3.51 10.13 -18.07
C ILE A 188 3.13 10.38 -16.61
N THR A 189 3.07 11.64 -16.18
CA THR A 189 2.69 11.99 -14.80
C THR A 189 1.31 11.47 -14.45
N MET A 190 0.32 11.64 -15.33
CA MET A 190 -1.02 11.10 -15.12
C MET A 190 -1.02 9.57 -15.01
N ALA A 191 -0.32 8.89 -15.92
CA ALA A 191 -0.21 7.43 -15.89
C ALA A 191 0.49 6.94 -14.61
N HIS A 192 1.53 7.62 -14.16
CA HIS A 192 2.20 7.35 -12.89
C HIS A 192 1.24 7.48 -11.70
N CYS A 193 0.45 8.55 -11.64
CA CYS A 193 -0.53 8.73 -10.58
C CYS A 193 -1.51 7.54 -10.50
N PHE A 194 -2.08 7.12 -11.64
CA PHE A 194 -2.98 5.97 -11.67
C PHE A 194 -2.28 4.65 -11.35
N PHE A 195 -1.03 4.48 -11.79
CA PHE A 195 -0.21 3.32 -11.46
C PHE A 195 0.05 3.18 -9.95
N GLU A 196 0.34 4.29 -9.25
CA GLU A 196 0.52 4.31 -7.79
C GLU A 196 -0.82 4.14 -7.05
N MET A 197 -1.90 4.78 -7.53
CA MET A 197 -3.23 4.66 -6.91
C MET A 197 -3.84 3.27 -7.09
N GLY A 198 -3.48 2.54 -8.14
CA GLY A 198 -3.91 1.16 -8.36
C GLY A 198 -3.27 0.18 -7.37
N ASP A 199 -2.34 0.61 -6.52
CA ASP A 199 -1.90 -0.22 -5.41
C ASP A 199 -3.06 -0.46 -4.44
N PHE A 200 -3.33 -1.73 -4.12
CA PHE A 200 -4.58 -2.23 -3.53
C PHE A 200 -4.98 -1.50 -2.24
N ASP A 201 -3.99 -0.97 -1.52
CA ASP A 201 -4.19 -0.25 -0.27
C ASP A 201 -4.77 1.16 -0.48
N PHE A 202 -4.52 1.84 -1.59
CA PHE A 202 -4.94 3.25 -1.76
C PHE A 202 -6.45 3.36 -2.00
N GLU A 203 -6.99 2.61 -2.95
CA GLU A 203 -8.43 2.58 -3.24
C GLU A 203 -9.24 2.07 -2.05
N GLU A 204 -8.81 0.96 -1.43
CA GLU A 204 -9.47 0.42 -0.24
C GLU A 204 -9.46 1.45 0.90
N THR A 205 -8.34 2.14 1.13
CA THR A 205 -8.24 3.19 2.14
C THR A 205 -9.18 4.37 1.84
N LEU A 206 -9.22 4.84 0.58
CA LEU A 206 -10.11 5.92 0.16
C LEU A 206 -11.57 5.52 0.39
N TRP A 207 -11.92 4.28 0.05
CA TRP A 207 -13.27 3.75 0.22
C TRP A 207 -13.65 3.58 1.68
N LEU A 208 -12.76 3.10 2.53
CA LEU A 208 -12.97 3.00 3.97
C LEU A 208 -13.14 4.39 4.59
N GLY A 209 -12.34 5.38 4.17
CA GLY A 209 -12.50 6.78 4.55
C GLY A 209 -13.86 7.35 4.16
N HIS A 210 -14.32 7.06 2.93
CA HIS A 210 -15.66 7.43 2.47
C HIS A 210 -16.76 6.77 3.32
N GLN A 211 -16.66 5.47 3.60
CA GLN A 211 -17.63 4.77 4.44
C GLN A 211 -17.69 5.34 5.86
N ALA A 212 -16.54 5.63 6.46
CA ALA A 212 -16.46 6.26 7.77
C ALA A 212 -17.12 7.65 7.75
N HIS A 213 -16.87 8.45 6.70
CA HIS A 213 -17.52 9.75 6.55
C HIS A 213 -19.04 9.64 6.38
N VAL A 214 -19.51 8.72 5.52
CA VAL A 214 -20.95 8.48 5.33
C VAL A 214 -21.61 8.01 6.62
N PHE A 215 -20.94 7.15 7.40
CA PHE A 215 -21.41 6.75 8.71
C PHE A 215 -21.52 7.95 9.65
N LEU A 216 -20.46 8.75 9.78
CA LEU A 216 -20.47 9.93 10.64
C LEU A 216 -21.52 10.96 10.20
N ALA A 217 -21.70 11.16 8.89
CA ALA A 217 -22.73 12.05 8.34
C ALA A 217 -24.13 11.54 8.67
N LYS A 218 -24.41 10.23 8.48
CA LYS A 218 -25.69 9.63 8.87
C LYS A 218 -25.95 9.69 10.36
N VAL A 219 -24.89 9.54 11.17
CA VAL A 219 -24.97 9.71 12.63
C VAL A 219 -25.24 11.16 12.97
N GLN A 220 -24.56 12.13 12.34
CA GLN A 220 -24.78 13.57 12.53
C GLN A 220 -26.17 14.03 12.07
N ASP A 221 -26.68 13.50 10.95
CA ASP A 221 -28.03 13.79 10.47
C ASP A 221 -29.09 13.16 11.38
N ALA A 222 -28.81 12.00 11.98
CA ALA A 222 -29.66 11.36 12.97
C ALA A 222 -29.52 11.96 14.38
N SER A 223 -28.40 12.62 14.69
CA SER A 223 -28.11 13.22 15.98
C SER A 223 -27.91 14.72 15.82
N VAL A 224 -28.95 15.51 16.09
CA VAL A 224 -28.71 16.88 16.53
C VAL A 224 -27.91 16.77 17.84
N GLN A 225 -26.56 16.90 17.84
CA GLN A 225 -25.79 17.49 18.96
C GLN A 225 -24.23 17.48 18.92
N THR A 226 -23.76 18.37 19.79
CA THR A 226 -22.44 18.80 20.29
C THR A 226 -21.23 17.82 20.25
N PRO A 227 -19.98 18.35 20.24
CA PRO A 227 -18.73 17.55 20.22
C PRO A 227 -18.61 16.47 21.31
N ALA A 228 -19.27 16.65 22.46
CA ALA A 228 -19.28 15.67 23.55
C ALA A 228 -20.00 14.38 23.16
N GLN A 229 -21.06 14.45 22.35
CA GLN A 229 -21.76 13.26 21.86
C GLN A 229 -20.95 12.50 20.82
N ALA A 230 -20.20 13.19 19.95
CA ALA A 230 -19.31 12.54 18.99
C ALA A 230 -18.22 11.72 19.70
N GLN A 231 -17.59 12.26 20.74
CA GLN A 231 -16.63 11.50 21.56
C GLN A 231 -17.28 10.35 22.32
N ALA A 232 -18.54 10.49 22.76
CA ALA A 232 -19.26 9.40 23.38
C ALA A 232 -19.47 8.27 22.37
N ILE A 233 -19.97 8.55 21.17
CA ILE A 233 -20.17 7.58 20.08
C ILE A 233 -18.86 6.82 19.76
N GLU A 234 -17.74 7.52 19.64
CA GLU A 234 -16.42 6.91 19.38
C GLU A 234 -16.03 5.92 20.50
N LYS A 235 -16.29 6.27 21.77
CA LYS A 235 -16.04 5.37 22.91
C LYS A 235 -16.96 4.15 22.94
N LEU A 236 -18.13 4.21 22.30
CA LEU A 236 -19.09 3.11 22.29
C LEU A 236 -18.84 2.11 21.18
N GLN A 237 -18.14 2.50 20.12
CA GLN A 237 -17.87 1.65 18.98
C GLN A 237 -17.28 0.27 19.37
N PRO A 238 -16.30 0.14 20.27
CA PRO A 238 -15.76 -1.17 20.68
C PRO A 238 -16.77 -2.05 21.42
N LEU A 239 -17.79 -1.46 22.05
CA LEU A 239 -18.83 -2.23 22.74
C LEU A 239 -19.79 -2.87 21.73
N PHE A 240 -20.15 -2.16 20.67
CA PHE A 240 -20.99 -2.68 19.59
C PHE A 240 -20.25 -3.72 18.74
N GLU A 241 -18.95 -3.52 18.48
CA GLU A 241 -18.13 -4.49 17.73
C GLU A 241 -17.99 -5.84 18.42
N ARG A 242 -18.10 -5.89 19.76
CA ARG A 242 -18.05 -7.13 20.55
C ARG A 242 -19.38 -7.88 20.56
N GLN A 243 -20.48 -7.28 20.11
CA GLN A 243 -21.78 -7.92 20.15
C GLN A 243 -21.93 -8.93 19.01
N THR A 244 -22.73 -9.96 19.27
CA THR A 244 -23.09 -10.93 18.24
C THR A 244 -24.20 -10.39 17.33
N GLU A 245 -24.28 -10.90 16.11
CA GLU A 245 -25.36 -10.59 15.15
C GLU A 245 -26.74 -10.77 15.79
N VAL A 246 -26.95 -11.87 16.52
CA VAL A 246 -28.22 -12.18 17.22
C VAL A 246 -28.55 -11.13 18.26
N THR A 247 -27.55 -10.68 19.04
CA THR A 247 -27.74 -9.64 20.05
C THR A 247 -28.15 -8.32 19.42
N LEU A 248 -27.46 -7.91 18.35
CA LEU A 248 -27.75 -6.66 17.64
C LEU A 248 -29.14 -6.69 16.99
N HIS A 249 -29.51 -7.83 16.38
CA HIS A 249 -30.85 -8.03 15.81
C HIS A 249 -31.93 -7.88 16.89
N THR A 250 -31.74 -8.52 18.05
CA THR A 250 -32.63 -8.41 19.20
C THR A 250 -32.74 -6.96 19.69
N TRP A 251 -31.64 -6.21 19.69
CA TRP A 251 -31.65 -4.80 20.09
C TRP A 251 -32.41 -3.90 19.11
N VAL A 252 -32.33 -4.19 17.82
CA VAL A 252 -33.00 -3.41 16.78
C VAL A 252 -34.51 -3.71 16.73
N GLU A 253 -34.92 -4.97 16.92
CA GLU A 253 -36.31 -5.41 16.74
C GLU A 253 -37.19 -5.33 18.00
N ASP A 254 -36.62 -5.50 19.19
CA ASP A 254 -37.40 -5.52 20.45
C ASP A 254 -37.95 -4.13 20.82
N GLU A 255 -37.52 -3.07 20.13
CA GLU A 255 -37.86 -1.66 20.38
C GLU A 255 -37.58 -1.14 21.80
N LYS A 256 -37.11 -1.98 22.73
CA LYS A 256 -36.70 -1.61 24.09
C LYS A 256 -35.46 -0.71 24.07
N PRO A 257 -35.29 0.15 25.10
CA PRO A 257 -34.12 1.02 25.21
C PRO A 257 -32.81 0.21 25.24
N ILE A 258 -31.94 0.48 24.27
CA ILE A 258 -30.60 -0.08 24.16
C ILE A 258 -29.71 0.51 25.25
N GLY A 259 -29.83 1.82 25.53
CA GLY A 259 -29.00 2.50 26.53
C GLY A 259 -28.99 1.81 27.90
N GLU A 260 -30.16 1.41 28.39
CA GLU A 260 -30.30 0.71 29.67
C GLU A 260 -29.58 -0.65 29.69
N ARG A 261 -29.59 -1.38 28.56
CA ARG A 261 -28.97 -2.72 28.45
C ARG A 261 -27.46 -2.69 28.52
N ILE A 262 -26.88 -1.63 27.96
CA ILE A 262 -25.43 -1.44 27.89
C ILE A 262 -24.91 -0.52 28.99
N GLY A 263 -25.79 -0.04 29.88
CA GLY A 263 -25.44 0.79 31.03
C GLY A 263 -25.01 2.21 30.63
N ILE A 264 -25.56 2.74 29.54
CA ILE A 264 -25.19 4.03 28.98
C ILE A 264 -26.38 4.98 29.05
N TYR A 265 -26.14 6.13 29.67
CA TYR A 265 -27.11 7.18 29.86
C TYR A 265 -26.61 8.46 29.17
N GLY A 266 -27.52 9.22 28.55
CA GLY A 266 -27.21 10.53 27.98
C GLY A 266 -26.99 10.58 26.45
N LEU A 267 -27.09 9.44 25.75
CA LEU A 267 -27.20 9.43 24.29
C LEU A 267 -28.65 9.21 23.84
N PRO A 268 -29.09 9.85 22.74
CA PRO A 268 -30.38 9.56 22.15
C PRO A 268 -30.49 8.08 21.76
N GLU A 269 -31.64 7.48 22.08
CA GLU A 269 -31.90 6.07 21.77
C GLU A 269 -31.91 5.81 20.25
N GLU A 270 -32.30 6.81 19.46
CA GLU A 270 -32.21 6.77 17.99
C GLU A 270 -30.77 6.59 17.51
N THR A 271 -29.80 7.27 18.15
CA THR A 271 -28.37 7.12 17.83
C THR A 271 -27.88 5.72 18.15
N LEU A 272 -28.24 5.19 19.32
CA LEU A 272 -27.86 3.82 19.73
C LEU A 272 -28.46 2.77 18.80
N ARG A 273 -29.71 2.97 18.35
CA ARG A 273 -30.37 2.08 17.38
C ARG A 273 -29.76 2.19 15.99
N ALA A 274 -29.36 3.39 15.56
CA ALA A 274 -28.63 3.59 14.31
C ALA A 274 -27.27 2.88 14.34
N MET A 275 -26.53 2.95 15.45
CA MET A 275 -25.29 2.20 15.64
C MET A 275 -25.53 0.69 15.58
N ALA A 276 -26.55 0.19 16.28
CA ALA A 276 -26.90 -1.24 16.24
C ALA A 276 -27.21 -1.72 14.81
N LYS A 277 -28.04 -0.97 14.06
CA LYS A 277 -28.37 -1.26 12.65
C LYS A 277 -27.13 -1.24 11.75
N TYR A 278 -26.23 -0.29 11.95
CA TYR A 278 -24.98 -0.22 11.19
C TYR A 278 -24.13 -1.47 11.38
N HIS A 279 -23.93 -1.91 12.64
CA HIS A 279 -23.17 -3.12 12.92
C HIS A 279 -23.88 -4.39 12.42
N LEU A 280 -25.21 -4.44 12.44
CA LEU A 280 -25.98 -5.53 11.85
C LEU A 280 -25.74 -5.62 10.33
N ASN A 281 -25.82 -4.48 9.61
CA ASN A 281 -25.53 -4.42 8.18
C ASN A 281 -24.07 -4.83 7.85
N GLN A 282 -23.13 -4.58 8.76
CA GLN A 282 -21.73 -5.06 8.61
C GLN A 282 -21.65 -6.59 8.63
N PHE A 283 -22.45 -7.28 9.45
CA PHE A 283 -22.53 -8.75 9.41
C PHE A 283 -23.10 -9.25 8.08
N GLU A 284 -24.18 -8.64 7.59
CA GLU A 284 -24.79 -8.99 6.31
C GLU A 284 -23.82 -8.80 5.14
N ARG A 285 -23.10 -7.68 5.11
CA ARG A 285 -22.07 -7.41 4.10
C ARG A 285 -20.95 -8.44 4.14
N LYS A 286 -20.40 -8.73 5.31
CA LYS A 286 -19.38 -9.79 5.46
C LYS A 286 -19.87 -11.14 4.97
N ARG A 287 -21.16 -11.44 5.16
CA ARG A 287 -21.78 -12.66 4.63
C ARG A 287 -21.86 -12.65 3.11
N GLN A 288 -22.27 -11.54 2.50
CA GLN A 288 -22.32 -11.37 1.05
C GLN A 288 -20.92 -11.46 0.43
N GLU A 289 -19.93 -10.77 1.01
CA GLU A 289 -18.53 -10.81 0.58
C GLU A 289 -17.96 -12.24 0.69
N ALA A 290 -18.26 -12.96 1.78
CA ALA A 290 -17.85 -14.35 1.94
C ALA A 290 -18.52 -15.31 0.94
N LEU A 291 -19.76 -15.02 0.53
CA LEU A 291 -20.45 -15.77 -0.52
C LEU A 291 -19.84 -15.49 -1.89
N GLN A 292 -19.62 -14.22 -2.23
CA GLN A 292 -18.95 -13.80 -3.47
C GLN A 292 -17.55 -14.40 -3.57
N ALA A 293 -16.74 -14.30 -2.52
CA ALA A 293 -15.40 -14.90 -2.49
C ALA A 293 -15.41 -16.43 -2.68
N LYS A 294 -16.47 -17.13 -2.23
CA LYS A 294 -16.65 -18.56 -2.50
C LYS A 294 -17.03 -18.81 -3.96
N GLU A 295 -17.91 -17.99 -4.53
CA GLU A 295 -18.28 -18.09 -5.94
C GLU A 295 -17.10 -17.81 -6.87
N ASP A 296 -16.30 -16.78 -6.57
CA ASP A 296 -15.12 -16.43 -7.36
C ASP A 296 -14.06 -17.54 -7.29
N LYS A 297 -13.82 -18.11 -6.09
CA LYS A 297 -12.96 -19.30 -5.97
C LYS A 297 -13.47 -20.48 -6.79
N ARG A 298 -14.79 -20.71 -6.81
CA ARG A 298 -15.38 -21.78 -7.63
C ARG A 298 -15.17 -21.51 -9.12
N LYS A 299 -15.42 -20.29 -9.59
CA LYS A 299 -15.17 -19.90 -10.99
C LYS A 299 -13.70 -20.03 -11.36
N GLU A 300 -12.79 -19.64 -10.48
CA GLU A 300 -11.36 -19.79 -10.68
C GLU A 300 -10.94 -21.27 -10.77
N GLU A 301 -11.45 -22.11 -9.88
CA GLU A 301 -11.22 -23.56 -9.94
C GLU A 301 -11.79 -24.19 -11.23
N GLU A 302 -12.96 -23.74 -11.68
CA GLU A 302 -13.59 -24.15 -12.94
C GLU A 302 -12.75 -23.72 -14.15
N ALA A 303 -12.26 -22.47 -14.18
CA ALA A 303 -11.36 -21.97 -15.21
C ALA A 303 -10.06 -22.79 -15.27
N ARG A 304 -9.41 -23.05 -14.12
CA ARG A 304 -8.20 -23.90 -14.04
C ARG A 304 -8.47 -25.36 -14.45
N ARG A 305 -9.68 -25.88 -14.25
CA ARG A 305 -10.06 -27.20 -14.77
C ARG A 305 -10.22 -27.16 -16.28
N GLN A 306 -10.86 -26.14 -16.82
CA GLN A 306 -11.05 -25.97 -18.26
C GLN A 306 -9.71 -25.78 -18.99
N GLU A 307 -8.80 -24.98 -18.44
CA GLU A 307 -7.43 -24.86 -18.94
C GLU A 307 -6.70 -26.20 -18.96
N ARG A 308 -6.77 -26.99 -17.89
CA ARG A 308 -6.17 -28.34 -17.86
C ARG A 308 -6.77 -29.26 -18.93
N ILE A 309 -8.07 -29.18 -19.19
CA ILE A 309 -8.73 -29.96 -20.23
C ILE A 309 -8.24 -29.55 -21.63
N VAL A 310 -8.00 -28.25 -21.86
CA VAL A 310 -7.54 -27.74 -23.16
C VAL A 310 -6.03 -27.98 -23.38
N TRP A 311 -5.21 -27.76 -22.35
CA TRP A 311 -3.76 -27.84 -22.46
C TRP A 311 -3.20 -29.27 -22.37
N ASN A 312 -3.84 -30.19 -21.66
CA ASN A 312 -3.37 -31.59 -21.59
C ASN A 312 -3.26 -32.25 -22.98
N PRO A 313 -4.26 -32.16 -23.87
CA PRO A 313 -4.15 -32.67 -25.24
C PRO A 313 -3.03 -32.01 -26.04
N VAL A 314 -2.85 -30.70 -25.90
CA VAL A 314 -1.78 -29.95 -26.60
C VAL A 314 -0.41 -30.40 -26.11
N LEU A 315 -0.23 -30.55 -24.80
CA LEU A 315 1.01 -31.05 -24.19
C LEU A 315 1.32 -32.48 -24.67
N ILE A 316 0.31 -33.37 -24.69
CA ILE A 316 0.43 -34.74 -25.21
C ILE A 316 0.83 -34.72 -26.69
N ALA A 317 0.22 -33.85 -27.51
CA ALA A 317 0.56 -33.69 -28.91
C ALA A 317 2.01 -33.22 -29.10
N CYS A 318 2.46 -32.21 -28.35
CA CYS A 318 3.84 -31.73 -28.41
C CYS A 318 4.87 -32.81 -28.00
N ILE A 319 4.58 -33.58 -26.93
CA ILE A 319 5.44 -34.71 -26.51
C ILE A 319 5.49 -35.79 -27.61
N SER A 320 4.36 -36.10 -28.25
CA SER A 320 4.31 -37.07 -29.35
C SER A 320 5.11 -36.60 -30.58
N LEU A 321 5.10 -35.30 -30.87
CA LEU A 321 5.89 -34.72 -31.96
C LEU A 321 7.39 -34.77 -31.65
N ALA A 322 7.77 -34.38 -30.42
CA ALA A 322 9.17 -34.40 -29.97
C ALA A 322 9.75 -35.82 -29.97
N THR A 323 8.98 -36.82 -29.52
CA THR A 323 9.40 -38.23 -29.55
C THR A 323 9.52 -38.76 -30.98
N ALA A 324 8.62 -38.40 -31.89
CA ALA A 324 8.73 -38.76 -33.31
C ALA A 324 10.00 -38.17 -33.97
N ILE A 325 10.33 -36.91 -33.66
CA ILE A 325 11.56 -36.26 -34.14
C ILE A 325 12.80 -36.98 -33.59
N LEU A 326 12.83 -37.30 -32.30
CA LEU A 326 13.93 -38.05 -31.67
C LEU A 326 14.12 -39.42 -32.31
N VAL A 327 13.05 -40.18 -32.53
CA VAL A 327 13.12 -41.49 -33.22
C VAL A 327 13.64 -41.35 -34.64
N SER A 328 13.19 -40.33 -35.38
CA SER A 328 13.71 -40.06 -36.74
C SER A 328 15.18 -39.69 -36.75
N LEU A 329 15.67 -38.96 -35.74
CA LEU A 329 17.09 -38.63 -35.62
C LEU A 329 17.91 -39.87 -35.29
N VAL A 330 17.49 -40.68 -34.31
CA VAL A 330 18.18 -41.91 -33.93
C VAL A 330 18.29 -42.88 -35.12
N ASN A 331 17.21 -43.07 -35.89
CA ASN A 331 17.23 -43.93 -37.08
C ASN A 331 18.14 -43.43 -38.21
N LYS A 332 18.45 -42.12 -38.26
CA LYS A 332 19.43 -41.58 -39.22
C LYS A 332 20.88 -41.79 -38.79
N PHE A 333 21.14 -41.92 -37.50
CA PHE A 333 22.50 -42.03 -36.95
C PHE A 333 22.94 -43.47 -36.65
N ILE A 334 22.02 -44.44 -36.63
CA ILE A 334 22.36 -45.86 -36.53
C ILE A 334 22.35 -46.45 -37.95
N PRO A 335 23.52 -46.77 -38.54
CA PRO A 335 23.56 -47.41 -39.85
C PRO A 335 22.90 -48.80 -39.79
N PRO A 336 22.17 -49.21 -40.84
CA PRO A 336 21.62 -50.56 -40.90
C PRO A 336 22.77 -51.57 -40.94
N HIS A 337 22.81 -52.48 -39.96
CA HIS A 337 23.71 -53.61 -39.91
C HIS A 337 23.22 -54.76 -40.79
#